data_AF-A0A496LG15-F1
#
_entry.id   AF-A0A496LG15-F1
#
_cell.length_a   1.000
_cell.length_b   1.000
_cell.length_c   1.000
_cell.angle_alpha   90.00
_cell.angle_beta   90.00
_cell.angle_gamma   90.00
#
_symmetry.space_group_name_H-M   'P 1'
#
loop_
_entity.id
_entity.type
_entity.pdbx_description
1 polymer ?
#
loop_
_entity_poly.entity_id
_entity_poly.type
_entity_poly.pdbx_seq_one_letter_code
_entity_poly.pdbx_strand_id
1 'polypeptide(L)'
;MAEDNKPFIEEVKDYIKVEIDILKINLLEKISKLMTFVIGIVLAAIMATVAIAYFSVMLFNLFNQMTNSVFWATIIMIVLFIALSIMIIAFSERLFLNFFIKKVYKLLFQSNDNLTDKTTDDEKNHNNNTLQQ
;
A
#
# COMPACT_ATOMS: atom_id res chain seq x y z
N MET A 1 -47.66 -38.46 -4.99
CA MET A 1 -46.41 -38.19 -4.26
C MET A 1 -45.61 -37.15 -5.05
N ALA A 2 -45.96 -35.85 -4.95
CA ALA A 2 -45.29 -34.79 -5.71
C ALA A 2 -45.49 -33.38 -5.09
N GLU A 3 -45.64 -33.28 -3.76
CA GLU A 3 -46.08 -32.03 -3.12
C GLU A 3 -45.18 -31.53 -1.98
N ASP A 4 -44.08 -32.22 -1.65
CA ASP A 4 -43.27 -31.96 -0.44
C ASP A 4 -41.90 -31.31 -0.72
N ASN A 5 -41.54 -31.09 -1.99
CA ASN A 5 -40.22 -30.61 -2.40
C ASN A 5 -40.17 -29.10 -2.74
N LYS A 6 -41.31 -28.43 -2.83
CA LYS A 6 -41.37 -26.97 -2.99
C LYS A 6 -40.77 -26.18 -1.83
N PRO A 7 -41.10 -26.46 -0.54
CA PRO A 7 -40.60 -25.64 0.56
C PRO A 7 -39.08 -25.75 0.71
N PHE A 8 -38.51 -26.94 0.49
CA PHE A 8 -37.06 -27.17 0.59
C PHE A 8 -36.27 -26.45 -0.52
N ILE A 9 -36.81 -26.41 -1.74
CA ILE A 9 -36.18 -25.69 -2.86
C ILE A 9 -36.23 -24.17 -2.63
N GLU A 10 -37.29 -23.67 -1.98
CA GLU A 10 -37.47 -22.26 -1.68
C GLU A 10 -36.55 -21.79 -0.54
N GLU A 11 -36.39 -22.59 0.51
CA GLU A 11 -35.42 -22.35 1.59
C GLU A 11 -33.96 -22.37 1.10
N VAL A 12 -33.58 -23.35 0.26
CA VAL A 12 -32.24 -23.40 -0.34
C VAL A 12 -31.98 -22.20 -1.24
N LYS A 13 -32.99 -21.75 -1.99
CA LYS A 13 -32.89 -20.58 -2.86
C LYS A 13 -32.69 -19.30 -2.05
N ASP A 14 -33.41 -19.13 -0.95
CA ASP A 14 -33.24 -17.97 -0.06
C ASP A 14 -31.88 -18.00 0.63
N TYR A 15 -31.41 -19.17 1.06
CA TYR A 15 -30.06 -19.34 1.60
C TYR A 15 -28.98 -18.92 0.60
N ILE A 16 -29.05 -19.40 -0.65
CA ILE A 16 -28.12 -19.02 -1.73
C ILE A 16 -28.18 -17.51 -2.00
N LYS A 17 -29.37 -16.91 -1.92
CA LYS A 17 -29.54 -15.46 -2.11
C LYS A 17 -28.80 -14.66 -1.04
N VAL A 18 -28.94 -15.06 0.22
CA VAL A 18 -28.26 -14.43 1.35
C VAL A 18 -26.75 -14.58 1.21
N GLU A 19 -26.25 -15.76 0.85
CA GLU A 19 -24.83 -16.01 0.62
C GLU A 19 -24.25 -15.11 -0.49
N ILE A 20 -25.00 -14.97 -1.61
CA ILE A 20 -24.62 -14.09 -2.73
C ILE A 20 -24.60 -12.62 -2.30
N ASP A 21 -25.58 -12.18 -1.51
CA ASP A 21 -25.64 -10.78 -1.07
C ASP A 21 -24.52 -10.46 -0.07
N ILE A 22 -24.17 -11.38 0.82
CA ILE A 22 -22.97 -11.28 1.67
C ILE A 22 -21.70 -11.19 0.82
N LEU A 23 -21.60 -12.00 -0.25
CA LEU A 23 -20.45 -11.95 -1.17
C LEU A 23 -20.35 -10.60 -1.86
N LYS A 24 -21.45 -10.07 -2.38
CA LYS A 24 -21.50 -8.75 -3.03
C LYS A 24 -21.05 -7.64 -2.09
N ILE A 25 -21.54 -7.66 -0.85
CA ILE A 25 -21.19 -6.66 0.16
C ILE A 25 -19.69 -6.72 0.48
N ASN A 26 -19.14 -7.91 0.69
CA ASN A 26 -17.72 -8.09 0.98
C ASN A 26 -16.82 -7.67 -0.19
N LEU A 27 -17.23 -7.97 -1.44
CA LEU A 27 -16.52 -7.50 -2.63
C LEU A 27 -16.59 -5.98 -2.76
N LEU A 28 -17.74 -5.37 -2.51
CA LEU A 28 -17.93 -3.93 -2.57
C LEU A 28 -17.04 -3.21 -1.55
N GLU A 29 -16.92 -3.75 -0.33
CA GLU A 29 -16.04 -3.21 0.71
C GLU A 29 -14.55 -3.27 0.30
N LYS A 30 -14.11 -4.43 -0.21
CA LYS A 30 -12.72 -4.61 -0.67
C LYS A 30 -12.37 -3.69 -1.85
N ILE A 31 -13.28 -3.54 -2.82
CA ILE A 31 -13.11 -2.63 -3.95
C ILE A 31 -13.05 -1.19 -3.48
N SER A 32 -13.91 -0.80 -2.54
CA SER A 32 -13.94 0.55 -1.97
C SER A 32 -12.62 0.87 -1.26
N LYS A 33 -12.10 -0.04 -0.44
CA LYS A 33 -10.79 0.10 0.23
C LYS A 33 -9.64 0.21 -0.78
N LEU A 34 -9.66 -0.60 -1.84
CA LEU A 34 -8.66 -0.53 -2.90
C LEU A 34 -8.72 0.82 -3.63
N MET A 35 -9.92 1.31 -3.95
CA MET A 35 -10.10 2.63 -4.56
C MET A 35 -9.55 3.75 -3.69
N THR A 36 -9.88 3.78 -2.39
CA THR A 36 -9.32 4.76 -1.46
C THR A 36 -7.80 4.71 -1.41
N PHE A 37 -7.21 3.51 -1.44
CA PHE A 37 -5.77 3.34 -1.47
C PHE A 37 -5.13 3.90 -2.74
N VAL A 38 -5.70 3.59 -3.92
CA VAL A 38 -5.21 4.09 -5.21
C VAL A 38 -5.30 5.62 -5.26
N ILE A 39 -6.43 6.19 -4.85
CA ILE A 39 -6.63 7.64 -4.77
C ILE A 39 -5.58 8.27 -3.83
N GLY A 40 -5.34 7.66 -2.66
CA GLY A 40 -4.30 8.10 -1.74
C GLY A 40 -2.90 8.11 -2.36
N ILE A 41 -2.53 7.09 -3.13
CA ILE A 41 -1.25 7.06 -3.85
C ILE A 41 -1.18 8.19 -4.89
N VAL A 42 -2.25 8.41 -5.66
CA VAL A 42 -2.28 9.46 -6.68
C VAL A 42 -2.12 10.84 -6.04
N LEU A 43 -2.85 11.13 -4.96
CA LEU A 43 -2.69 12.38 -4.21
C LEU A 43 -1.26 12.54 -3.67
N ALA A 44 -0.70 11.48 -3.09
CA ALA A 44 0.68 11.50 -2.60
C ALA A 44 1.69 11.76 -3.73
N ALA A 45 1.48 11.17 -4.91
CA ALA A 45 2.33 11.38 -6.09
C ALA A 45 2.26 12.84 -6.58
N ILE A 46 1.07 13.45 -6.59
CA ILE A 46 0.90 14.87 -6.94
C ILE A 46 1.66 15.75 -5.94
N MET A 47 1.46 15.54 -4.63
CA MET A 47 2.17 16.28 -3.58
C MET A 47 3.69 16.10 -3.67
N ALA A 48 4.16 14.88 -3.91
CA ALA A 48 5.58 14.58 -4.07
C ALA A 48 6.17 15.28 -5.29
N THR A 49 5.45 15.32 -6.42
CA THR A 49 5.89 16.02 -7.63
C THR A 49 6.09 17.51 -7.36
N VAL A 50 5.13 18.15 -6.66
CA VAL A 50 5.25 19.56 -6.26
C VAL A 50 6.45 19.76 -5.34
N ALA A 51 6.63 18.91 -4.34
CA ALA A 51 7.76 18.99 -3.41
C ALA A 51 9.11 18.86 -4.14
N ILE A 52 9.24 17.88 -5.04
CA ILE A 52 10.45 17.65 -5.84
C ILE A 52 10.74 18.86 -6.74
N ALA A 53 9.72 19.47 -7.34
CA ALA A 53 9.89 20.66 -8.17
C ALA A 53 10.47 21.84 -7.37
N TYR A 54 9.90 22.15 -6.21
CA TYR A 54 10.43 23.21 -5.33
C TYR A 54 11.83 22.88 -4.80
N PHE A 55 12.06 21.62 -4.43
CA PHE A 55 13.38 21.16 -3.98
C PHE A 55 14.44 21.30 -5.07
N SER A 56 14.09 20.98 -6.32
CA SER A 56 14.98 21.17 -7.48
C SER A 56 15.38 22.63 -7.65
N VAL A 57 14.43 23.56 -7.59
CA VAL A 57 14.70 25.01 -7.68
C VAL A 57 15.58 25.48 -6.52
N MET A 58 15.32 24.99 -5.31
CA MET A 58 16.13 25.29 -4.13
C MET A 58 17.58 24.83 -4.30
N LEU A 59 17.80 23.59 -4.75
CA LEU A 59 19.14 23.04 -5.00
C LEU A 59 19.88 23.83 -6.09
N PHE A 60 19.18 24.17 -7.17
CA PHE A 60 19.76 24.98 -8.23
C PHE A 60 20.26 26.33 -7.69
N ASN A 61 19.42 27.02 -6.90
CA ASN A 61 19.81 28.29 -6.28
C ASN A 61 20.99 28.13 -5.32
N LEU A 62 21.04 27.04 -4.55
CA LEU A 62 22.17 26.75 -3.67
C LEU A 62 23.48 26.60 -4.45
N PHE A 63 23.49 25.82 -5.53
CA PHE A 63 24.68 25.63 -6.35
C PHE A 63 25.08 26.89 -7.12
N ASN A 64 24.10 27.69 -7.55
CA ASN A 64 24.34 28.97 -8.20
C ASN A 64 25.02 29.96 -7.25
N GLN A 65 24.59 30.03 -5.98
CA GLN A 65 25.24 30.86 -4.97
C GLN A 65 26.65 30.37 -4.61
N MET A 66 26.86 29.06 -4.50
CA MET A 66 28.20 28.52 -4.20
C MET A 66 29.19 28.76 -5.34
N THR A 67 28.74 28.63 -6.59
CA THR A 67 29.64 28.70 -7.75
C THR A 67 29.74 30.10 -8.36
N ASN A 68 28.86 31.03 -7.95
CA ASN A 68 28.67 32.35 -8.57
C ASN A 68 28.52 32.30 -10.10
N SER A 69 28.08 31.16 -10.63
CA SER A 69 27.99 30.91 -12.07
C SER A 69 26.83 29.98 -12.37
N VAL A 70 25.89 30.48 -13.17
CA VAL A 70 24.72 29.75 -13.66
C VAL A 70 25.13 28.51 -14.46
N PHE A 71 26.21 28.62 -15.24
CA PHE A 71 26.70 27.54 -16.09
C PHE A 71 27.12 26.31 -15.29
N TRP A 72 27.98 26.49 -14.28
CA TRP A 72 28.45 25.39 -13.45
C TRP A 72 27.36 24.79 -12.56
N ALA A 73 26.48 25.62 -12.02
CA ALA A 73 25.33 25.16 -11.23
C ALA A 73 24.42 24.24 -12.07
N THR A 74 24.24 24.55 -13.35
CA THR A 74 23.46 23.73 -14.28
C THR A 74 24.12 22.38 -14.53
N ILE A 75 25.45 22.34 -14.76
CA ILE A 75 26.19 21.09 -14.97
C ILE A 75 26.08 20.18 -13.74
N ILE A 76 26.28 20.73 -12.55
CA ILE A 76 26.19 19.98 -11.29
C ILE A 76 24.77 19.40 -11.11
N MET A 77 23.74 20.19 -11.39
CA MET A 77 22.35 19.71 -11.33
C MET A 77 22.07 18.58 -12.32
N ILE A 78 22.55 18.67 -13.56
CA ILE A 78 22.37 17.60 -14.56
C ILE A 78 23.01 16.30 -14.07
N VAL A 79 24.25 16.36 -13.60
CA VAL A 79 24.96 15.18 -13.09
C VAL A 79 24.25 14.58 -11.87
N LEU A 80 23.76 15.43 -10.96
CA LEU A 80 23.01 15.00 -9.79
C LEU A 80 21.71 14.28 -10.17
N PHE A 81 20.92 14.83 -11.11
CA PHE A 81 19.68 14.20 -11.57
C PHE A 81 19.91 12.88 -12.29
N ILE A 82 21.00 12.75 -13.07
CA ILE A 82 21.37 11.48 -13.70
C ILE A 82 21.69 10.43 -12.62
N ALA A 83 22.50 10.79 -11.62
CA ALA A 83 22.81 9.90 -10.51
C ALA A 83 21.55 9.49 -9.72
N LEU A 84 20.66 10.44 -9.45
CA LEU A 84 19.38 10.17 -8.79
C LEU A 84 18.51 9.21 -9.61
N SER A 85 18.45 9.39 -10.93
CA SER A 85 17.65 8.55 -11.83
C SER A 85 18.12 7.08 -11.79
N ILE A 86 19.44 6.86 -11.84
CA ILE A 86 20.03 5.51 -11.72
C ILE A 86 19.67 4.88 -10.36
N MET A 87 19.77 5.67 -9.28
CA MET A 87 19.41 5.23 -7.93
C MET A 87 17.92 4.84 -7.85
N ILE A 88 17.02 5.64 -8.42
CA ILE A 88 15.59 5.34 -8.46
C ILE A 88 15.34 4.03 -9.20
N ILE A 89 15.95 3.81 -10.37
CA ILE A 89 15.74 2.61 -11.18
C ILE A 89 16.18 1.37 -10.39
N ALA A 90 17.38 1.40 -9.79
CA ALA A 90 17.90 0.29 -9.00
C ALA A 90 17.01 -0.05 -7.77
N PHE A 91 16.42 0.96 -7.13
CA PHE A 91 15.54 0.76 -5.98
C PHE A 91 14.10 0.43 -6.38
N SER A 92 13.70 0.72 -7.62
CA SER A 92 12.31 0.65 -8.05
C SER A 92 11.74 -0.77 -7.96
N GLU A 93 12.52 -1.76 -8.39
CA GLU A 93 12.14 -3.18 -8.37
C GLU A 93 11.91 -3.67 -6.93
N ARG A 94 12.75 -3.23 -5.99
CA ARG A 94 12.69 -3.71 -4.60
C ARG A 94 11.64 -2.98 -3.77
N LEU A 95 11.43 -1.69 -4.02
CA LEU A 95 10.51 -0.86 -3.23
C LEU A 95 9.08 -0.92 -3.74
N PHE A 96 8.83 -0.72 -5.04
CA PHE A 96 7.45 -0.56 -5.52
C PHE A 96 6.71 -1.89 -5.63
N LEU A 97 7.31 -2.93 -6.22
CA LEU A 97 6.65 -4.23 -6.40
C LEU A 97 6.33 -4.88 -5.06
N ASN A 98 7.33 -5.07 -4.19
CA ASN A 98 7.11 -5.72 -2.90
C ASN A 98 6.16 -4.94 -1.98
N PHE A 99 6.24 -3.60 -1.96
CA PHE A 99 5.33 -2.80 -1.15
C PHE A 99 3.91 -2.84 -1.70
N PHE A 100 3.74 -2.67 -3.01
CA PHE A 100 2.42 -2.63 -3.64
C PHE A 100 1.72 -3.98 -3.52
N ILE A 101 2.40 -5.08 -3.85
CA ILE A 101 1.84 -6.44 -3.76
C ILE A 101 1.46 -6.76 -2.32
N LYS A 102 2.33 -6.48 -1.33
CA LYS A 102 2.04 -6.72 0.09
C LYS A 102 0.86 -5.89 0.58
N LYS A 103 0.75 -4.63 0.16
CA LYS A 103 -0.30 -3.72 0.61
C LYS A 103 -1.65 -4.00 -0.07
N VAL A 104 -1.65 -4.33 -1.36
CA VAL A 104 -2.85 -4.78 -2.08
C VAL A 104 -3.32 -6.13 -1.54
N TYR A 105 -2.42 -7.09 -1.31
CA TYR A 105 -2.77 -8.36 -0.69
C TYR A 105 -3.40 -8.15 0.70
N LYS A 106 -2.79 -7.31 1.54
CA LYS A 106 -3.33 -6.97 2.87
C LYS A 106 -4.72 -6.32 2.79
N LEU A 107 -4.95 -5.40 1.85
CA LEU A 107 -6.24 -4.74 1.68
C LEU A 107 -7.33 -5.70 1.17
N LEU A 108 -6.99 -6.54 0.19
CA LEU A 108 -7.94 -7.46 -0.44
C LEU A 108 -8.21 -8.71 0.39
N PHE A 109 -7.24 -9.25 1.11
CA PHE A 109 -7.39 -10.53 1.84
C PHE A 109 -7.48 -10.34 3.35
N GLN A 110 -6.69 -9.44 3.95
CA GLN A 110 -6.57 -9.34 5.41
C GLN A 110 -7.64 -8.46 6.10
N SER A 111 -8.62 -7.91 5.37
CA SER A 111 -9.72 -7.15 5.98
C SER A 111 -10.70 -8.01 6.81
N ASN A 112 -10.69 -9.34 6.66
CA ASN A 112 -11.55 -10.25 7.42
C ASN A 112 -10.85 -11.01 8.57
N ASP A 113 -9.55 -10.80 8.77
CA ASP A 113 -8.74 -11.65 9.65
C ASP A 113 -8.30 -10.93 10.94
N ASN A 114 -9.03 -9.90 11.37
CA ASN A 114 -8.80 -9.27 12.68
C ASN A 114 -9.34 -10.13 13.83
N LEU A 115 -8.94 -11.40 13.89
CA LEU A 115 -9.13 -12.23 15.09
C LEU A 115 -8.00 -13.21 15.40
N THR A 116 -6.90 -13.24 14.64
CA THR A 116 -5.75 -14.07 15.04
C THR A 116 -4.40 -13.49 14.57
N ASP A 117 -4.09 -12.26 14.95
CA ASP A 117 -2.68 -11.83 14.99
C ASP A 117 -2.45 -10.87 16.16
N LYS A 118 -2.78 -11.37 17.35
CA LYS A 118 -2.34 -10.79 18.62
C LYS A 118 -1.92 -11.92 19.55
N THR A 119 -0.99 -12.76 19.10
CA THR A 119 -0.44 -13.88 19.90
C THR A 119 0.86 -14.44 19.32
N THR A 120 1.78 -13.61 18.81
CA THR A 120 3.15 -14.12 18.56
C THR A 120 4.28 -13.15 18.90
N ASP A 121 4.02 -12.00 19.53
CA ASP A 121 5.09 -11.08 19.97
C ASP A 121 5.21 -10.91 21.49
N ASP A 122 4.26 -11.42 22.29
CA ASP A 122 4.31 -11.31 23.77
C ASP A 122 4.70 -12.62 24.51
N GLU A 123 4.88 -13.74 23.80
CA GLU A 123 5.31 -15.03 24.41
C GLU A 123 6.81 -15.31 24.22
N LYS A 124 7.66 -14.29 24.19
CA LYS A 124 9.13 -14.49 24.23
C LYS A 124 9.86 -13.66 25.28
N ASN A 125 9.12 -12.87 26.07
CA ASN A 125 9.71 -12.04 27.13
C ASN A 125 9.39 -12.54 28.54
N HIS A 126 8.52 -13.55 28.71
CA HIS A 126 8.13 -14.02 30.05
C HIS A 126 8.84 -15.31 30.52
N ASN A 127 9.62 -15.97 29.66
CA ASN A 127 10.39 -17.19 30.03
C ASN A 127 11.87 -16.90 30.37
N ASN A 128 12.33 -15.67 30.14
CA ASN A 128 13.75 -15.34 30.26
C ASN A 128 14.10 -14.84 31.68
N ASN A 129 13.08 -14.51 32.47
CA ASN A 129 13.24 -14.01 33.85
C ASN A 129 13.05 -15.10 34.92
N THR A 130 12.77 -16.35 34.53
CA THR A 130 12.60 -17.48 35.45
C THR A 130 13.78 -18.46 35.46
N LEU A 131 14.84 -18.20 34.68
CA LEU A 131 16.06 -19.02 34.64
C LEU A 131 17.31 -18.29 35.14
N GLN A 132 17.15 -17.15 35.80
CA GLN A 132 18.21 -16.54 36.60
C GLN A 132 17.76 -16.45 38.06
N GLN A 133 17.56 -17.63 38.66
CA GLN A 133 17.88 -17.84 40.07
C GLN A 133 19.35 -18.23 40.17
#